data_AF-A0A9D6SBK1-F1
#
_entry.id   AF-A0A9D6SBK1-F1
#
_cell.length_a   1.000
_cell.length_b   1.000
_cell.length_c   1.000
_cell.angle_alpha   90.00
_cell.angle_beta   90.00
_cell.angle_gamma   90.00
#
_symmetry.space_group_name_H-M   'P 1'
#
loop_
_entity.id
_entity.type
_entity.pdbx_description
1 polymer ?
#
loop_
_entity_poly.entity_id
_entity_poly.type
_entity_poly.pdbx_seq_one_letter_code
_entity_poly.pdbx_strand_id
1 'polypeptide(L)'
;MNAALGDILEKYDRLIPITILGVTYDVPENNTFLRLLQYLGFNIVYGRFCWNGDCRNCAFRYRSPDGHDRTALGCQTIVRPGTAVLKLPPGTAPGEPPPADPHQSPGTLTPGPAT
;
A
#
# COMPACT_ATOMS: atom_id res chain seq x y z
N MET A 1 14.29 -16.42 -7.84
CA MET A 1 14.62 -15.02 -8.18
C MET A 1 14.05 -14.16 -7.07
N ASN A 2 14.86 -13.84 -6.07
CA ASN A 2 14.43 -13.00 -4.95
C ASN A 2 14.64 -11.55 -5.36
N ALA A 3 13.57 -10.87 -5.82
CA ALA A 3 13.59 -9.42 -5.90
C ALA A 3 13.66 -8.92 -4.45
N ALA A 4 14.82 -8.43 -4.04
CA ALA A 4 14.91 -7.76 -2.75
C ALA A 4 13.98 -6.55 -2.79
N LEU A 5 13.21 -6.29 -1.73
CA LEU A 5 12.28 -5.16 -1.68
C LEU A 5 12.95 -3.80 -2.00
N GLY A 6 14.26 -3.71 -1.83
CA GLY A 6 15.05 -2.54 -2.22
C GLY A 6 15.01 -2.19 -3.71
N ASP A 7 14.70 -3.15 -4.60
CA ASP A 7 14.68 -2.91 -6.05
C ASP A 7 13.35 -2.35 -6.56
N ILE A 8 12.27 -2.43 -5.77
CA ILE A 8 10.92 -2.01 -6.18
C ILE A 8 10.49 -0.68 -5.56
N LEU A 9 11.10 -0.25 -4.46
CA LEU A 9 10.71 0.94 -3.72
C LEU A 9 11.53 2.17 -4.13
N GLU A 10 10.90 3.35 -4.09
CA GLU A 10 11.66 4.60 -4.04
C GLU A 10 12.40 4.69 -2.70
N LYS A 11 13.51 5.44 -2.68
CA LYS A 11 14.25 5.75 -1.45
C LYS A 11 13.31 6.40 -0.41
N TYR A 12 13.34 5.86 0.80
CA TYR A 12 12.60 6.35 1.96
C TYR A 12 13.53 6.41 3.18
N ASP A 13 13.29 7.37 4.07
CA ASP A 13 14.08 7.52 5.31
C ASP A 13 13.32 7.03 6.56
N ARG A 14 12.00 6.84 6.44
CA ARG A 14 11.13 6.39 7.54
C ARG A 14 9.88 5.68 7.03
N LEU A 15 9.22 4.98 7.94
CA LEU A 15 7.88 4.44 7.74
C LEU A 15 6.81 5.45 8.19
N ILE A 16 5.68 5.43 7.50
CA ILE A 16 4.51 6.26 7.79
C ILE A 16 3.28 5.38 8.04
N PRO A 17 2.39 5.76 8.96
CA PRO A 17 1.19 4.98 9.22
C PRO A 17 0.11 5.28 8.16
N ILE A 18 -0.46 4.21 7.60
CA ILE A 18 -1.68 4.26 6.78
C ILE A 18 -2.68 3.23 7.31
N THR A 19 -3.97 3.49 7.14
CA THR A 19 -5.01 2.53 7.50
C THR A 19 -5.55 1.86 6.25
N ILE A 20 -5.57 0.54 6.19
CA ILE A 20 -6.17 -0.25 5.12
C ILE A 20 -7.31 -1.07 5.70
N LEU A 21 -8.54 -0.78 5.30
CA LEU A 21 -9.75 -1.48 5.74
C LEU A 21 -9.85 -1.61 7.28
N GLY A 22 -9.47 -0.56 8.01
CA GLY A 22 -9.51 -0.51 9.48
C GLY A 22 -8.25 -1.02 10.19
N VAL A 23 -7.29 -1.62 9.48
CA VAL A 23 -6.01 -2.07 10.05
C VAL A 23 -4.91 -1.07 9.69
N THR A 24 -4.10 -0.67 10.68
CA THR A 24 -2.99 0.26 10.45
C THR A 24 -1.71 -0.50 10.10
N TYR A 25 -1.02 -0.01 9.07
CA TYR A 25 0.24 -0.54 8.57
C TYR A 25 1.28 0.57 8.51
N ASP A 26 2.50 0.24 8.90
CA ASP A 26 3.67 1.10 8.69
C ASP A 26 4.33 0.77 7.34
N VAL A 27 4.37 1.76 6.48
CA VAL A 27 4.78 1.63 5.08
C VAL A 27 5.83 2.67 4.70
N PRO A 28 6.75 2.36 3.77
CA PRO A 28 7.78 3.31 3.34
C PRO A 28 7.16 4.57 2.75
N GLU A 29 7.61 5.74 3.19
CA GLU A 29 7.13 7.00 2.61
C GLU A 29 7.56 7.15 1.13
N ASN A 30 7.01 8.17 0.45
CA ASN A 30 7.32 8.52 -0.95
C ASN A 30 7.03 7.43 -1.99
N ASN A 31 6.33 6.37 -1.62
CA ASN A 31 6.00 5.27 -2.51
C ASN A 31 4.53 5.32 -2.95
N THR A 32 4.28 4.81 -4.15
CA THR A 32 2.92 4.71 -4.69
C THR A 32 2.16 3.57 -4.00
N PHE A 33 0.84 3.70 -3.89
CA PHE A 33 0.02 2.70 -3.18
C PHE A 33 0.20 1.29 -3.74
N LEU A 34 0.42 1.13 -5.05
CA LEU A 34 0.69 -0.18 -5.65
C LEU A 34 1.99 -0.80 -5.13
N ARG A 35 3.06 -0.01 -4.97
CA ARG A 35 4.32 -0.46 -4.35
C ARG A 35 4.13 -0.79 -2.89
N LEU A 36 3.30 -0.03 -2.18
CA LEU A 36 3.01 -0.31 -0.77
C LEU A 36 2.25 -1.63 -0.59
N LEU A 37 1.31 -1.94 -1.49
CA LEU A 37 0.65 -3.23 -1.48
C LEU A 37 1.64 -4.39 -1.74
N GLN A 38 2.59 -4.22 -2.66
CA GLN A 38 3.68 -5.18 -2.87
C GLN A 38 4.57 -5.32 -1.64
N TYR A 39 4.94 -4.19 -1.04
CA TYR A 39 5.70 -4.15 0.21
C TYR A 39 4.97 -4.92 1.30
N LEU A 40 3.68 -4.70 1.49
CA LEU A 40 2.86 -5.41 2.48
C LEU A 40 2.52 -6.85 2.09
N GLY A 41 3.00 -7.35 0.96
CA GLY A 41 2.77 -8.73 0.54
C GLY A 41 1.39 -9.02 -0.03
N PHE A 42 0.61 -8.00 -0.43
CA PHE A 42 -0.68 -8.21 -1.07
C PHE A 42 -0.51 -8.74 -2.50
N ASN A 43 -1.34 -9.72 -2.84
CA ASN A 43 -1.51 -10.19 -4.20
C ASN A 43 -2.43 -9.23 -4.96
N ILE A 44 -2.03 -8.80 -6.15
CA ILE A 44 -2.73 -7.79 -6.95
C ILE A 44 -2.78 -8.26 -8.39
N VAL A 45 -3.88 -7.95 -9.09
CA VAL A 45 -4.05 -8.29 -10.50
C VAL A 45 -3.27 -7.29 -11.38
N TYR A 46 -2.23 -7.79 -12.05
CA TYR A 46 -1.52 -7.05 -13.09
C TYR A 46 -2.17 -7.28 -14.45
N GLY A 47 -2.02 -6.32 -15.36
CA GLY A 47 -2.54 -6.39 -16.73
C GLY A 47 -1.51 -5.91 -17.75
N ARG A 48 -1.87 -5.95 -19.03
CA ARG A 48 -1.05 -5.35 -20.09
C ARG A 48 -0.87 -3.85 -19.80
N PHE A 49 0.36 -3.38 -19.93
CA PHE A 49 0.73 -2.00 -19.60
C PHE A 49 0.44 -1.60 -18.14
N CYS A 50 0.62 -2.50 -17.18
CA CYS A 50 0.60 -2.08 -15.79
C CYS A 50 1.66 -0.97 -15.55
N TRP A 51 1.39 -0.09 -14.58
CA TRP A 51 2.17 1.11 -14.22
C TRP A 51 2.02 2.36 -15.09
N ASN A 52 1.32 2.31 -16.22
CA ASN A 52 1.09 3.51 -17.04
C ASN A 52 -0.28 4.18 -16.80
N GLY A 53 -1.17 3.53 -16.03
CA GLY A 53 -2.54 4.00 -15.75
C GLY A 53 -3.64 3.37 -16.62
N ASP A 54 -3.29 2.62 -17.67
CA ASP A 54 -4.24 2.12 -18.66
C ASP A 54 -4.97 0.86 -18.19
N CYS A 55 -4.28 -0.05 -17.49
CA CYS A 55 -4.91 -1.30 -17.07
C CYS A 55 -5.99 -1.11 -16.00
N ARG A 56 -5.91 -0.01 -15.23
CA ARG A 56 -6.85 0.40 -14.15
C ARG A 56 -7.14 -0.63 -13.06
N ASN A 57 -6.51 -1.80 -13.07
CA ASN A 57 -6.71 -2.88 -12.10
C ASN A 57 -6.34 -2.49 -10.66
N CYS A 58 -5.47 -1.50 -10.48
CA CYS A 58 -5.07 -0.97 -9.17
C CYS A 58 -5.96 0.20 -8.70
N ALA A 59 -7.15 0.39 -9.26
CA ALA A 59 -8.08 1.42 -8.81
C ALA A 59 -8.56 1.15 -7.37
N PHE A 60 -8.47 2.14 -6.50
CA PHE A 60 -8.82 2.02 -5.09
C PHE A 60 -9.55 3.27 -4.59
N ARG A 61 -10.30 3.15 -3.49
CA ARG A 61 -10.96 4.27 -2.81
C ARG A 61 -10.29 4.52 -1.48
N TYR A 62 -10.00 5.78 -1.18
CA TYR A 62 -9.37 6.18 0.08
C TYR A 62 -9.96 7.50 0.58
N ARG A 63 -9.85 7.72 1.88
CA ARG A 63 -9.98 9.02 2.52
C ARG A 63 -8.60 9.62 2.67
N SER A 64 -8.42 10.80 2.11
CA SER A 64 -7.18 11.56 2.19
C SER A 64 -7.04 12.28 3.54
N PRO A 65 -5.84 12.79 3.86
CA PRO A 65 -5.59 13.48 5.13
C PRO A 65 -6.45 14.74 5.36
N ASP A 66 -6.96 15.36 4.30
CA ASP A 66 -7.90 16.48 4.33
C ASP A 66 -9.37 16.05 4.54
N GLY A 67 -9.63 14.76 4.77
CA GLY A 67 -10.95 14.24 5.14
C GLY A 67 -11.87 13.88 3.97
N HIS A 68 -11.44 14.06 2.73
CA HIS A 68 -12.26 13.79 1.54
C HIS A 68 -12.09 12.36 0.99
N ASP A 69 -13.19 11.74 0.57
CA ASP A 69 -13.15 10.45 -0.11
C ASP A 69 -12.77 10.65 -1.59
N ARG A 70 -11.80 9.87 -2.07
CA ARG A 70 -11.25 9.93 -3.44
C ARG A 70 -11.09 8.53 -4.02
N THR A 71 -11.17 8.47 -5.35
CA THR A 71 -10.83 7.27 -6.14
C THR A 71 -9.59 7.59 -6.96
N ALA A 72 -8.60 6.70 -6.93
CA ALA A 72 -7.35 6.91 -7.67
C ALA A 72 -6.76 5.58 -8.13
N LEU A 73 -5.69 5.65 -8.93
CA LEU A 73 -4.92 4.48 -9.38
C LEU A 73 -3.72 4.28 -8.47
N GLY A 74 -3.58 3.08 -7.91
CA GLY A 74 -2.51 2.78 -6.97
C GLY A 74 -1.11 2.97 -7.56
N CYS A 75 -0.93 2.74 -8.87
CA CYS A 75 0.34 2.93 -9.56
C CYS A 75 0.75 4.41 -9.74
N GLN A 76 -0.17 5.36 -9.60
CA GLN A 76 0.06 6.79 -9.83
C GLN A 76 -0.13 7.64 -8.57
N THR A 77 -0.53 7.02 -7.45
CA THR A 77 -0.91 7.76 -6.23
C THR A 77 0.11 7.49 -5.13
N ILE A 78 0.87 8.52 -4.76
CA ILE A 78 1.71 8.48 -3.57
C ILE A 78 0.82 8.70 -2.35
N VAL A 79 0.96 7.79 -1.37
CA VAL A 79 0.14 7.80 -0.17
C VAL A 79 0.81 8.67 0.90
N ARG A 80 0.01 9.36 1.70
CA ARG A 80 0.49 10.27 2.75
C ARG A 80 0.08 9.76 4.14
N PRO A 81 0.80 10.14 5.21
CA PRO A 81 0.39 9.81 6.57
C PRO A 81 -1.06 10.24 6.83
N GLY A 82 -1.83 9.41 7.53
CA GLY A 82 -3.25 9.67 7.81
C GLY A 82 -4.20 9.33 6.65
N THR A 83 -3.71 8.70 5.58
CA THR A 83 -4.56 8.12 4.55
C THR A 83 -5.28 6.87 5.06
N ALA A 84 -6.58 6.78 4.82
CA ALA A 84 -7.38 5.60 5.12
C ALA A 84 -7.96 4.98 3.84
N VAL A 85 -7.50 3.80 3.46
CA VAL A 85 -8.02 3.02 2.32
C VAL A 85 -9.35 2.38 2.70
N LEU A 86 -10.39 2.81 2.00
CA LEU A 86 -11.79 2.42 2.21
C LEU A 86 -12.20 1.25 1.31
N LYS A 87 -11.52 1.06 0.17
CA LYS A 87 -11.77 -0.04 -0.76
C LYS A 87 -10.49 -0.39 -1.50
N LEU A 88 -10.07 -1.65 -1.41
CA LEU A 88 -8.94 -2.19 -2.15
C LEU A 88 -9.27 -2.40 -3.64
N PRO A 89 -8.23 -2.52 -4.48
CA PRO A 89 -8.45 -2.92 -5.86
C PRO A 89 -9.12 -4.29 -5.98
N PRO A 90 -9.95 -4.53 -7.01
CA PRO A 90 -10.60 -5.82 -7.22
C PRO A 90 -9.59 -6.97 -7.32
N GLY A 91 -9.89 -8.10 -6.67
CA GLY A 91 -9.01 -9.27 -6.66
C GLY A 91 -7.76 -9.10 -5.79
N THR A 92 -7.65 -8.01 -5.02
CA THR A 92 -6.56 -7.86 -4.05
C THR A 92 -6.81 -8.79 -2.86
N ALA A 93 -5.84 -9.64 -2.55
CA ALA A 93 -5.89 -10.56 -1.41
C ALA A 93 -4.61 -10.44 -0.58
N PRO A 94 -4.66 -10.67 0.74
CA PRO A 94 -3.45 -10.86 1.52
C PRO A 94 -2.60 -11.98 0.90
N GLY A 95 -1.31 -11.72 0.71
CA GLY A 95 -0.33 -12.76 0.39
C GLY A 95 0.57 -13.02 1.59
N GLU A 96 1.76 -13.53 1.32
CA GLU A 96 2.78 -13.71 2.37
C GLU A 96 3.35 -12.33 2.76
N PRO A 97 3.40 -11.98 4.05
CA PRO A 97 4.00 -10.73 4.47
C PRO A 97 5.46 -10.65 3.99
N PRO A 98 5.97 -9.44 3.71
CA PRO A 98 7.37 -9.29 3.34
C PRO A 98 8.28 -9.88 4.44
N PRO A 99 9.48 -10.35 4.08
CA PRO A 99 10.51 -10.61 5.08
C PRO A 99 10.70 -9.35 5.93
N ALA A 100 10.98 -9.54 7.23
CA ALA A 100 11.10 -8.44 8.19
C ALA A 100 12.01 -7.32 7.64
N ASP A 101 11.43 -6.14 7.42
CA ASP A 101 12.20 -4.96 7.03
C ASP A 101 13.04 -4.52 8.24
N PRO A 102 14.37 -4.30 8.11
CA PRO A 102 15.20 -3.75 9.18
C PRO A 102 14.70 -2.39 9.71
N HIS A 103 13.87 -1.67 8.95
CA HIS A 103 13.20 -0.45 9.38
C HIS A 103 11.87 -0.69 10.12
N GLN A 104 11.34 -1.92 10.12
CA GLN A 104 10.16 -2.31 10.89
C GLN A 104 10.55 -2.80 12.29
N SER A 105 10.05 -2.13 13.33
CA SER A 105 10.07 -2.71 14.67
C SER A 105 9.12 -3.93 14.75
N PRO A 106 9.43 -4.99 15.52
CA PRO A 106 8.67 -6.26 15.52
C PRO A 106 7.20 -6.23 16.01
N GLY A 107 6.52 -5.09 16.10
CA GLY A 107 5.40 -4.94 17.04
C GLY A 107 4.16 -4.16 16.61
N THR A 108 3.85 -3.93 15.34
CA THR A 108 2.67 -3.08 15.01
C THR A 108 1.92 -3.49 13.75
N LEU A 109 1.43 -4.73 13.73
CA LEU A 109 0.11 -5.00 13.15
C LEU A 109 -0.88 -5.04 14.32
N THR A 110 -1.16 -3.89 14.92
CA THR A 110 -2.31 -3.81 15.83
C THR A 110 -3.55 -3.79 14.95
N PRO A 111 -4.41 -4.83 14.94
CA PRO A 111 -5.74 -4.67 14.40
C PRO A 111 -6.39 -3.51 15.16
N GLY A 112 -6.65 -2.41 14.46
CA GLY A 112 -7.44 -1.31 15.01
C GLY A 112 -8.81 -1.86 15.44
N PRO A 113 -9.45 -1.25 16.46
CA PRO A 113 -10.70 -1.77 16.97
C PRO A 113 -11.71 -1.86 15.82
N ALA A 114 -12.24 -3.05 15.58
CA ALA A 114 -13.41 -3.24 14.76
C ALA A 114 -14.52 -2.36 15.36
N THR A 115 -14.84 -1.26 14.68
CA THR A 115 -16.06 -0.50 14.98
C THR A 115 -17.25 -1.21 14.36
#